data_AF-A0A423WRR7-F1
#
_entry.id   AF-A0A423WRR7-F1
#
_cell.length_a   1.000
_cell.length_b   1.000
_cell.length_c   1.000
_cell.angle_alpha   90.00
_cell.angle_beta   90.00
_cell.angle_gamma   90.00
#
_symmetry.space_group_name_H-M   'P 1'
#
loop_
_entity.id
_entity.type
_entity.pdbx_description
1 polymer ?
#
loop_
_entity_poly.entity_id
_entity_poly.type
_entity_poly.pdbx_seq_one_letter_code
_entity_poly.pdbx_strand_id
1 'polypeptide(L)'
;MSTVLDVIFRTDSGDRVRAALKLYDRRFGESLRLGVDMRKDGESFQHCPHSAAVEARFESFVREGKIGPFLKELEHQKRTELLPPRPSHSYDDTPDGPAKYEASLYQQCQEYFECETEAYARLHVGDFQGKSIPQMYAHNKFIAERLAYLNSETHSSEDDNPEGSGDDEDCDVDGDYLECVRSYDNTGAIGCVMASRMERLKGVKLAIKYPDWDKIIEDVRRTQENMEEAG
;
A
#
# COMPACT_ATOMS: atom_id res chain seq x y z
N MET A 1 -8.04 -3.56 4.74
CA MET A 1 -8.68 -2.24 4.61
C MET A 1 -7.74 -1.31 3.85
N SER A 2 -8.23 -0.52 2.91
CA SER A 2 -7.45 0.45 2.12
C SER A 2 -7.69 1.88 2.59
N THR A 3 -6.71 2.76 2.35
CA THR A 3 -6.92 4.20 2.52
C THR A 3 -7.69 4.72 1.32
N VAL A 4 -8.77 5.49 1.54
CA VAL A 4 -9.63 6.02 0.48
C VAL A 4 -9.51 7.53 0.43
N LEU A 5 -9.16 8.07 -0.75
CA LEU A 5 -9.02 9.49 -1.00
C LEU A 5 -10.09 9.94 -1.99
N ASP A 6 -10.70 11.11 -1.75
CA ASP A 6 -11.56 11.78 -2.73
C ASP A 6 -10.68 12.53 -3.74
N VAL A 7 -10.83 12.22 -5.02
CA VAL A 7 -10.01 12.77 -6.08
C VAL A 7 -10.87 13.33 -7.20
N ILE A 8 -10.37 14.36 -7.87
CA ILE A 8 -10.98 14.88 -9.09
C ILE A 8 -9.94 14.76 -10.21
N PHE A 9 -10.31 14.18 -11.35
CA PHE A 9 -9.45 14.15 -12.53
C PHE A 9 -10.22 14.60 -13.76
N ARG A 10 -9.47 14.90 -14.84
CA ARG A 10 -10.05 15.23 -16.15
C ARG A 10 -9.94 14.03 -17.08
N THR A 11 -11.00 13.73 -17.81
CA THR A 11 -10.99 12.75 -18.90
C THR A 11 -10.41 13.38 -20.17
N ASP A 12 -10.13 12.56 -21.18
CA ASP A 12 -9.67 13.03 -22.50
C ASP A 12 -10.70 13.91 -23.21
N SER A 13 -12.00 13.75 -22.90
CA SER A 13 -13.08 14.63 -23.34
C SER A 13 -13.08 16.00 -22.64
N GLY A 14 -12.25 16.19 -21.62
CA GLY A 14 -12.17 17.41 -20.80
C GLY A 14 -13.13 17.44 -19.61
N ASP A 15 -13.96 16.41 -19.45
CA ASP A 15 -14.93 16.31 -18.35
C ASP A 15 -14.22 16.16 -17.00
N ARG A 16 -14.78 16.77 -15.96
CA ARG A 16 -14.27 16.62 -14.59
C ARG A 16 -15.02 15.50 -13.89
N VAL A 17 -14.29 14.47 -13.49
CA VAL A 17 -14.83 13.32 -12.77
C VAL A 17 -14.37 13.37 -11.34
N ARG A 18 -15.31 13.26 -10.40
CA ARG A 18 -15.03 13.03 -8.97
C ARG A 18 -15.06 11.52 -8.73
N ALA A 19 -14.02 10.98 -8.10
CA ALA A 19 -13.85 9.56 -7.88
C ALA A 19 -13.19 9.27 -6.53
N ALA A 20 -13.27 8.01 -6.10
CA ALA A 20 -12.53 7.51 -4.96
C ALA A 20 -11.25 6.82 -5.43
N LEU A 21 -10.11 7.21 -4.87
CA LEU A 21 -8.83 6.55 -5.02
C LEU A 21 -8.59 5.65 -3.81
N LYS A 22 -8.48 4.33 -4.03
CA LYS A 22 -8.16 3.37 -2.98
C LYS A 22 -6.68 3.00 -3.04
N LEU A 23 -5.99 3.13 -1.91
CA LEU A 23 -4.59 2.78 -1.73
C LEU A 23 -4.46 1.52 -0.88
N TYR A 24 -3.83 0.50 -1.45
CA TYR A 24 -3.45 -0.76 -0.81
C TYR A 24 -1.96 -0.74 -0.51
N ASP A 25 -1.60 -0.24 0.68
CA ASP A 25 -0.20 -0.13 1.10
C ASP A 25 -0.12 -0.39 2.61
N ARG A 26 0.77 -1.30 3.01
CA ARG A 26 0.92 -1.77 4.41
C ARG A 26 1.27 -0.66 5.40
N ARG A 27 1.84 0.45 4.92
CA ARG A 27 2.24 1.59 5.75
C ARG A 27 1.04 2.43 6.16
N PHE A 28 -0.11 2.24 5.53
CA PHE A 28 -1.31 3.05 5.69
C PHE A 28 -2.52 2.24 6.18
N GLY A 29 -3.47 2.92 6.81
CA GLY A 29 -4.72 2.35 7.29
C GLY A 29 -4.65 1.87 8.75
N GLU A 30 -5.20 2.65 9.66
CA GLU A 30 -5.21 2.35 11.12
C GLU A 30 -5.81 0.98 11.41
N SER A 31 -6.97 0.68 10.80
CA SER A 31 -7.65 -0.61 10.93
C SER A 31 -6.85 -1.81 10.42
N LEU A 32 -5.96 -1.61 9.45
CA LEU A 32 -5.06 -2.65 8.93
C LEU A 32 -3.96 -2.96 9.95
N ARG A 33 -3.59 -1.97 10.77
CA ARG A 33 -2.51 -2.03 11.76
C ARG A 33 -3.01 -2.25 13.19
N LEU A 34 -4.28 -2.60 13.36
CA LEU A 34 -4.82 -3.12 14.62
C LEU A 34 -4.26 -4.53 14.83
N GLY A 35 -3.24 -4.63 15.68
CA GLY A 35 -2.73 -5.90 16.17
C GLY A 35 -3.58 -6.43 17.33
N VAL A 36 -3.56 -7.74 17.52
CA VAL A 36 -3.91 -8.34 18.81
C VAL A 36 -2.61 -8.39 19.60
N ASP A 37 -2.53 -7.69 20.72
CA ASP A 37 -1.41 -7.91 21.63
C ASP A 37 -1.63 -9.27 22.31
N MET A 38 -0.79 -10.24 21.96
CA MET A 38 -0.76 -11.56 22.60
C MET A 38 0.20 -11.56 23.80
N ARG A 39 0.74 -10.40 24.20
CA ARG A 39 1.54 -10.29 25.41
C ARG A 39 0.59 -10.36 26.59
N LYS A 40 0.51 -11.58 27.15
CA LYS A 40 0.22 -11.91 28.56
C LYS A 40 -0.86 -11.03 29.20
N ASP A 41 -2.03 -11.63 29.39
CA ASP A 41 -3.05 -11.27 30.41
C ASP A 41 -4.40 -10.73 29.87
N GLY A 42 -4.66 -10.83 28.57
CA GLY A 42 -6.00 -10.60 28.02
C GLY A 42 -5.96 -9.96 26.63
N GLU A 43 -7.01 -10.18 25.85
CA GLU A 43 -7.19 -9.73 24.46
C GLU A 43 -7.24 -8.19 24.35
N SER A 44 -6.13 -7.50 24.55
CA SER A 44 -6.04 -6.07 24.24
C SER A 44 -5.58 -5.87 22.80
N PHE A 45 -6.42 -5.23 21.99
CA PHE A 45 -6.04 -4.81 20.65
C PHE A 45 -5.03 -3.66 20.77
N GLN A 46 -3.76 -3.91 20.43
CA GLN A 46 -2.74 -2.86 20.37
C GLN A 46 -2.51 -2.48 18.91
N HIS A 47 -2.70 -1.19 18.61
CA HIS A 47 -2.31 -0.62 17.33
C HIS A 47 -0.78 -0.67 17.18
N CYS A 48 -0.29 -1.27 16.10
CA CYS A 48 1.12 -1.35 15.75
C CYS A 48 1.46 -0.29 14.69
N PRO A 49 1.77 0.97 15.07
CA PRO A 49 2.02 2.03 14.11
C PRO A 49 3.20 1.71 13.20
N HIS A 50 3.13 2.23 11.98
CA HIS A 50 4.27 2.21 11.07
C HIS A 50 5.36 3.17 11.58
N SER A 51 6.63 2.82 11.42
CA SER A 51 7.76 3.69 11.77
C SER A 51 8.98 3.38 10.91
N ALA A 52 9.90 4.33 10.79
CA ALA A 52 11.16 4.14 10.06
C ALA A 52 11.99 2.94 10.57
N ALA A 53 11.96 2.68 11.88
CA ALA A 53 12.66 1.53 12.45
C ALA A 53 12.04 0.19 12.03
N VAL A 54 10.70 0.14 11.90
CA VAL A 54 9.99 -1.04 11.39
C VAL A 54 10.24 -1.21 9.89
N GLU A 55 10.23 -0.11 9.13
CA GLU A 55 10.55 -0.14 7.70
C GLU A 55 11.96 -0.68 7.45
N ALA A 56 12.96 -0.18 8.19
CA ALA A 56 14.35 -0.64 8.05
C ALA A 56 14.49 -2.15 8.33
N ARG A 57 13.73 -2.70 9.29
CA ARG A 57 13.71 -4.15 9.57
C ARG A 57 13.10 -4.94 8.42
N PHE A 58 11.97 -4.46 7.87
CA PHE A 58 11.36 -5.07 6.70
C PHE A 58 12.30 -5.03 5.49
N GLU A 59 12.94 -3.89 5.23
CA GLU A 59 13.93 -3.75 4.16
C GLU A 59 15.14 -4.69 4.34
N SER A 60 15.62 -4.89 5.58
CA SER A 60 16.68 -5.87 5.87
C SER A 60 16.21 -7.29 5.57
N PHE A 61 15.03 -7.66 6.06
CA PHE A 61 14.42 -8.97 5.85
C PHE A 61 14.23 -9.31 4.37
N VAL A 62 13.85 -8.30 3.58
CA VAL A 62 13.75 -8.41 2.12
C VAL A 62 15.12 -8.57 1.47
N ARG A 63 16.10 -7.71 1.81
CA ARG A 63 17.47 -7.78 1.27
C ARG A 63 18.18 -9.08 1.59
N GLU A 64 17.88 -9.67 2.74
CA GLU A 64 18.37 -10.98 3.17
C GLU A 64 17.66 -12.16 2.47
N GLY A 65 16.72 -11.90 1.57
CA GLY A 65 16.00 -12.93 0.81
C GLY A 65 14.98 -13.74 1.63
N LYS A 66 14.70 -13.32 2.88
CA LYS A 66 13.83 -14.07 3.81
C LYS A 66 12.35 -13.96 3.48
N ILE A 67 11.94 -12.92 2.74
CA ILE A 67 10.53 -12.69 2.38
C ILE A 67 9.94 -13.82 1.53
N GLY A 68 10.70 -14.36 0.58
CA GLY A 68 10.21 -15.42 -0.32
C GLY A 68 9.81 -16.71 0.42
N PRO A 69 10.72 -17.31 1.20
CA PRO A 69 10.41 -18.48 2.04
C PRO A 69 9.24 -18.23 2.99
N PHE A 70 9.21 -17.06 3.64
CA PHE A 70 8.15 -16.70 4.57
C PHE A 70 6.78 -16.62 3.90
N LEU A 71 6.67 -15.95 2.73
CA LEU A 71 5.39 -15.86 2.02
C LEU A 71 4.91 -17.22 1.52
N LYS A 72 5.81 -18.13 1.15
CA LYS A 72 5.45 -19.52 0.81
C LYS A 72 4.88 -20.27 2.00
N GLU A 73 5.47 -20.10 3.18
CA GLU A 73 4.97 -20.68 4.43
C GLU A 73 3.59 -20.11 4.80
N LEU A 74 3.43 -18.79 4.74
CA LEU A 74 2.15 -18.12 5.02
C LEU A 74 1.04 -18.60 4.07
N GLU A 75 1.36 -18.75 2.78
CA GLU A 75 0.43 -19.27 1.77
C GLU A 75 0.11 -20.75 1.99
N HIS A 76 1.03 -21.53 2.55
CA HIS A 76 0.74 -22.90 2.95
C HIS A 76 -0.24 -22.93 4.14
N GLN A 77 0.02 -22.13 5.18
CA GLN A 77 -0.85 -22.02 6.36
C GLN A 77 -2.28 -21.59 5.97
N LYS A 78 -2.43 -20.58 5.11
CA LYS A 78 -3.74 -20.15 4.59
C LYS A 78 -4.53 -21.27 3.92
N ARG A 79 -3.85 -22.25 3.32
CA ARG A 79 -4.48 -23.38 2.62
C ARG A 79 -4.78 -24.56 3.53
N THR A 80 -4.06 -24.73 4.63
CA THR A 80 -4.16 -25.92 5.49
C THR A 80 -4.87 -25.66 6.81
N GLU A 81 -4.87 -24.44 7.32
CA GLU A 81 -5.50 -24.09 8.58
C GLU A 81 -7.01 -23.84 8.43
N LEU A 82 -7.77 -24.18 9.49
CA LEU A 82 -9.22 -23.98 9.53
C LEU A 82 -9.60 -22.50 9.41
N LEU A 83 -8.79 -21.61 9.98
CA LEU A 83 -8.94 -20.17 9.89
C LEU A 83 -7.66 -19.58 9.29
N PRO A 84 -7.75 -18.72 8.27
CA PRO A 84 -6.56 -18.14 7.67
C PRO A 84 -5.82 -17.27 8.69
N PRO A 85 -4.47 -17.34 8.74
CA PRO A 85 -3.68 -16.54 9.66
C PRO A 85 -3.86 -15.04 9.38
N ARG A 86 -4.03 -14.27 10.46
CA ARG A 86 -4.04 -12.81 10.40
C ARG A 86 -2.61 -12.29 10.45
N PRO A 87 -2.32 -11.11 9.88
CA PRO A 87 -0.98 -10.52 9.96
C PRO A 87 -0.43 -10.41 11.38
N SER A 88 -1.28 -10.12 12.37
CA SER A 88 -0.90 -10.06 13.79
C SER A 88 -0.32 -11.36 14.34
N HIS A 89 -0.67 -12.52 13.77
CA HIS A 89 -0.11 -13.81 14.20
C HIS A 89 1.36 -13.97 13.80
N SER A 90 1.84 -13.18 12.84
CA SER A 90 3.24 -13.18 12.42
C SER A 90 4.13 -12.25 13.25
N TYR A 91 3.56 -11.49 14.17
CA TYR A 91 4.32 -10.63 15.08
C TYR A 91 4.71 -11.42 16.33
N ASP A 92 6.00 -11.53 16.59
CA ASP A 92 6.57 -12.13 17.79
C ASP A 92 7.78 -11.32 18.29
N ASP A 93 8.32 -11.68 19.46
CA ASP A 93 9.48 -11.01 20.05
C ASP A 93 10.82 -11.46 19.43
N THR A 94 10.80 -12.24 18.35
CA THR A 94 12.03 -12.61 17.63
C THR A 94 12.56 -11.41 16.82
N PRO A 95 13.85 -11.40 16.44
CA PRO A 95 14.42 -10.32 15.63
C PRO A 95 13.65 -10.06 14.33
N ASP A 96 13.15 -11.13 13.70
CA ASP A 96 12.42 -11.08 12.44
C ASP A 96 10.91 -10.85 12.62
N GLY A 97 10.35 -10.96 13.84
CA GLY A 97 8.91 -10.86 14.12
C GLY A 97 8.25 -9.61 13.53
N PRO A 98 8.77 -8.40 13.80
CA PRO A 98 8.24 -7.18 13.19
C PRO A 98 8.33 -7.16 11.66
N ALA A 99 9.35 -7.77 11.07
CA ALA A 99 9.50 -7.83 9.62
C ALA A 99 8.52 -8.84 8.99
N LYS A 100 8.28 -9.98 9.65
CA LYS A 100 7.26 -10.96 9.27
C LYS A 100 5.86 -10.38 9.34
N TYR A 101 5.56 -9.59 10.38
CA TYR A 101 4.31 -8.81 10.46
C TYR A 101 4.13 -7.88 9.26
N GLU A 102 5.13 -7.07 8.91
CA GLU A 102 5.06 -6.20 7.73
C GLU A 102 4.94 -6.99 6.42
N ALA A 103 5.60 -8.14 6.29
CA ALA A 103 5.46 -9.03 5.14
C ALA A 103 4.06 -9.62 5.01
N SER A 104 3.44 -10.01 6.13
CA SER A 104 2.04 -10.48 6.14
C SER A 104 1.06 -9.36 5.79
N LEU A 105 1.29 -8.13 6.26
CA LEU A 105 0.52 -6.95 5.87
C LEU A 105 0.67 -6.66 4.37
N TYR A 106 1.90 -6.70 3.85
CA TYR A 106 2.18 -6.54 2.42
C TYR A 106 1.38 -7.54 1.58
N GLN A 107 1.46 -8.83 1.93
CA GLN A 107 0.73 -9.89 1.24
C GLN A 107 -0.79 -9.68 1.31
N GLN A 108 -1.32 -9.30 2.47
CA GLN A 108 -2.75 -9.00 2.62
C GLN A 108 -3.19 -7.80 1.78
N CYS A 109 -2.37 -6.75 1.66
CA CYS A 109 -2.65 -5.63 0.76
C CYS A 109 -2.70 -6.08 -0.71
N GLN A 110 -1.80 -6.97 -1.13
CA GLN A 110 -1.83 -7.51 -2.49
C GLN A 110 -3.10 -8.31 -2.74
N GLU A 111 -3.47 -9.20 -1.82
CA GLU A 111 -4.68 -10.02 -1.93
C GLU A 111 -5.94 -9.17 -2.00
N TYR A 112 -6.05 -8.10 -1.20
CA TYR A 112 -7.19 -7.20 -1.30
C TYR A 112 -7.25 -6.43 -2.62
N PHE A 113 -6.11 -5.96 -3.12
CA PHE A 113 -6.05 -5.31 -4.43
C PHE A 113 -6.45 -6.28 -5.56
N GLU A 114 -5.90 -7.48 -5.56
CA GLU A 114 -6.18 -8.50 -6.59
C GLU A 114 -7.64 -8.96 -6.53
N CYS A 115 -8.16 -9.22 -5.33
CA CYS A 115 -9.56 -9.59 -5.14
C CYS A 115 -10.53 -8.49 -5.61
N GLU A 116 -10.27 -7.22 -5.26
CA GLU A 116 -11.13 -6.12 -5.71
C GLU A 116 -11.06 -5.95 -7.24
N THR A 117 -9.86 -5.92 -7.81
CA THR A 117 -9.70 -5.74 -9.28
C THR A 117 -10.32 -6.89 -10.07
N GLU A 118 -10.17 -8.13 -9.60
CA GLU A 118 -10.83 -9.29 -10.19
C GLU A 118 -12.36 -9.20 -10.07
N ALA A 119 -12.89 -8.79 -8.92
CA ALA A 119 -14.32 -8.60 -8.74
C ALA A 119 -14.89 -7.57 -9.73
N TYR A 120 -14.22 -6.43 -9.91
CA TYR A 120 -14.62 -5.43 -10.90
C TYR A 120 -14.54 -5.97 -12.33
N ALA A 121 -13.49 -6.72 -12.67
CA ALA A 121 -13.35 -7.35 -14.00
C ALA A 121 -14.50 -8.32 -14.29
N ARG A 122 -14.89 -9.16 -13.32
CA ARG A 122 -16.03 -10.08 -13.45
C ARG A 122 -17.37 -9.35 -13.57
N LEU A 123 -17.54 -8.24 -12.84
CA LEU A 123 -18.77 -7.43 -12.84
C LEU A 123 -18.89 -6.51 -14.07
N HIS A 124 -17.82 -6.36 -14.85
CA HIS A 124 -17.86 -5.67 -16.14
C HIS A 124 -18.73 -6.42 -17.16
N VAL A 125 -18.70 -7.76 -17.16
CA VAL A 125 -19.38 -8.63 -18.13
C VAL A 125 -20.91 -8.47 -18.12
N GLY A 126 -21.48 -7.93 -17.04
CA GLY A 126 -22.92 -7.70 -16.88
C GLY A 126 -23.34 -6.23 -16.83
N ASP A 127 -22.50 -5.30 -17.26
CA ASP A 127 -22.84 -3.87 -17.32
C ASP A 127 -23.18 -3.22 -15.97
N PHE A 128 -22.73 -3.83 -14.86
CA PHE A 128 -23.04 -3.34 -13.51
C PHE A 128 -22.26 -2.07 -13.14
N GLN A 129 -21.04 -1.92 -13.67
CA GLN A 129 -20.18 -0.78 -13.40
C GLN A 129 -20.76 0.52 -13.97
N GLY A 130 -20.81 1.56 -13.15
CA GLY A 130 -21.42 2.85 -13.49
C GLY A 130 -22.95 2.87 -13.44
N LYS A 131 -23.59 1.73 -13.15
CA LYS A 131 -25.04 1.60 -12.99
C LYS A 131 -25.40 1.22 -11.55
N SER A 132 -25.04 0.01 -11.15
CA SER A 132 -25.38 -0.57 -9.84
C SER A 132 -24.19 -0.65 -8.88
N ILE A 133 -22.96 -0.57 -9.41
CA ILE A 133 -21.72 -0.46 -8.63
C ILE A 133 -20.87 0.68 -9.20
N PRO A 134 -19.93 1.23 -8.42
CA PRO A 134 -19.00 2.24 -8.93
C PRO A 134 -18.29 1.78 -10.21
N GLN A 135 -17.94 2.73 -11.08
CA GLN A 135 -17.10 2.45 -12.23
C GLN A 135 -15.62 2.47 -11.81
N MET A 136 -14.88 1.42 -12.14
CA MET A 136 -13.43 1.43 -12.00
C MET A 136 -12.81 2.10 -13.23
N TYR A 137 -12.25 3.30 -13.03
CA TYR A 137 -11.60 4.05 -14.09
C TYR A 137 -10.20 3.53 -14.41
N ALA A 138 -9.46 3.14 -13.36
CA ALA A 138 -8.11 2.59 -13.49
C ALA A 138 -7.73 1.82 -12.22
N HIS A 139 -6.78 0.90 -12.36
CA HIS A 139 -6.04 0.31 -11.26
C HIS A 139 -4.57 0.18 -11.67
N ASN A 140 -3.66 0.23 -10.70
CA ASN A 140 -2.23 0.07 -10.93
C ASN A 140 -1.58 -0.64 -9.73
N LYS A 141 -0.65 -1.55 -10.00
CA LYS A 141 0.17 -2.23 -8.99
C LYS A 141 1.58 -1.69 -9.11
N PHE A 142 2.05 -0.99 -8.08
CA PHE A 142 3.45 -0.59 -8.04
C PHE A 142 4.28 -1.81 -7.64
N ILE A 143 4.84 -2.48 -8.65
CA ILE A 143 5.83 -3.53 -8.42
C ILE A 143 7.15 -2.79 -8.22
N ALA A 144 7.79 -2.95 -7.06
CA ALA A 144 9.22 -2.72 -6.97
C ALA A 144 9.88 -3.83 -7.79
N GLU A 145 10.12 -3.60 -9.07
CA GLU A 145 10.61 -4.61 -10.03
C GLU A 145 11.99 -5.20 -9.65
N ARG A 146 12.59 -4.75 -8.55
CA ARG A 146 13.84 -5.29 -8.02
C ARG A 146 13.72 -6.57 -7.19
N LEU A 147 12.52 -6.98 -6.76
CA LEU A 147 12.36 -8.23 -5.97
C LEU A 147 12.49 -9.52 -6.81
N ALA A 148 12.27 -9.43 -8.13
CA ALA A 148 12.53 -10.55 -9.04
C ALA A 148 14.01 -10.62 -9.45
N TYR A 149 14.65 -9.45 -9.67
CA TYR A 149 16.07 -9.35 -10.05
C TYR A 149 17.03 -9.86 -8.96
N LEU A 150 16.72 -9.60 -7.68
CA LEU A 150 17.55 -10.05 -6.56
C LEU A 150 17.50 -11.57 -6.31
N ASN A 151 16.58 -12.30 -6.96
CA ASN A 151 16.51 -13.76 -6.90
C ASN A 151 17.18 -14.46 -8.10
N SER A 152 17.61 -13.74 -9.14
CA SER A 152 18.25 -14.33 -10.33
C SER A 152 19.78 -14.27 -10.33
N GLU A 153 20.41 -13.44 -9.49
CA GLU A 153 21.89 -13.30 -9.45
C GLU A 153 22.56 -14.10 -8.33
N THR A 154 22.21 -15.37 -8.22
CA THR A 154 23.09 -16.38 -7.61
C THR A 154 23.29 -17.54 -8.58
N HIS A 155 23.89 -17.28 -9.75
CA HIS A 155 24.89 -18.17 -10.35
C HIS A 155 25.59 -17.58 -11.59
N SER A 156 26.91 -17.75 -11.57
CA SER A 156 27.94 -17.65 -12.62
C SER A 156 28.23 -16.28 -13.26
N SER A 157 29.34 -15.73 -12.76
CA SER A 157 30.42 -15.12 -13.55
C SER A 157 30.57 -15.66 -14.97
N GLU A 158 30.75 -14.78 -15.95
CA GLU A 158 31.90 -14.74 -16.88
C GLU A 158 31.79 -13.53 -17.84
N ASP A 159 32.97 -13.05 -18.24
CA ASP A 159 33.29 -11.83 -19.00
C ASP A 159 32.64 -11.75 -20.41
N ASP A 160 32.36 -10.53 -20.90
CA ASP A 160 33.03 -9.97 -22.09
C ASP A 160 32.49 -8.58 -22.53
N ASN A 161 33.39 -7.60 -22.45
CA ASN A 161 33.63 -6.40 -23.27
C ASN A 161 32.51 -5.35 -23.59
N PRO A 162 32.80 -4.02 -23.50
CA PRO A 162 31.81 -2.96 -23.65
C PRO A 162 31.99 -2.16 -24.96
N GLU A 163 31.03 -2.21 -25.89
CA GLU A 163 30.77 -1.10 -26.82
C GLU A 163 29.28 -1.10 -27.22
N GLY A 164 28.55 -0.08 -26.79
CA GLY A 164 27.13 0.08 -27.06
C GLY A 164 26.61 1.37 -26.47
N SER A 165 26.82 2.47 -27.19
CA SER A 165 26.20 3.76 -26.93
C SER A 165 24.67 3.67 -27.05
N GLY A 166 23.99 4.15 -26.02
CA GLY A 166 22.55 4.33 -25.99
C GLY A 166 22.21 5.14 -24.76
N ASP A 167 22.13 6.46 -24.93
CA ASP A 167 21.62 7.39 -23.93
C ASP A 167 20.12 7.08 -23.71
N ASP A 168 19.84 6.16 -22.80
CA ASP A 168 18.59 6.14 -22.05
C ASP A 168 18.99 6.48 -20.61
N GLU A 169 18.84 7.76 -20.25
CA GLU A 169 18.86 8.18 -18.85
C GLU A 169 17.79 7.36 -18.12
N ASP A 170 18.23 6.28 -17.49
CA ASP A 170 17.55 5.59 -16.41
C ASP A 170 17.17 6.65 -15.38
N CYS A 171 15.96 7.21 -15.53
CA CYS A 171 15.36 7.99 -14.46
C CYS A 171 15.32 7.05 -13.27
N ASP A 172 16.11 7.36 -12.24
CA ASP A 172 16.14 6.67 -10.96
C ASP A 172 14.81 6.94 -10.22
N VAL A 173 13.74 6.38 -10.77
CA VAL A 173 12.35 6.48 -10.30
C VAL A 173 12.20 5.86 -8.91
N ASP A 174 13.15 5.01 -8.52
CA ASP A 174 13.26 4.43 -7.20
C ASP A 174 14.03 5.36 -6.24
N GLY A 175 15.07 6.06 -6.71
CA GLY A 175 15.80 7.09 -5.99
C GLY A 175 14.92 8.26 -5.58
N ASP A 176 14.18 8.87 -6.51
CA ASP A 176 13.27 9.99 -6.24
C ASP A 176 12.14 9.60 -5.28
N TYR A 177 11.67 8.35 -5.37
CA TYR A 177 10.63 7.81 -4.50
C TYR A 177 11.15 7.53 -3.09
N LEU A 178 12.32 6.87 -2.98
CA LEU A 178 12.95 6.59 -1.70
C LEU A 178 13.41 7.89 -1.03
N GLU A 179 13.87 8.88 -1.80
CA GLU A 179 14.20 10.22 -1.32
C GLU A 179 12.95 10.96 -0.88
N CYS A 180 11.84 10.97 -1.63
CA CYS A 180 10.58 11.59 -1.17
C CYS A 180 9.98 10.91 0.07
N VAL A 181 10.03 9.58 0.15
CA VAL A 181 9.55 8.82 1.33
C VAL A 181 10.44 9.11 2.54
N ARG A 182 11.77 9.16 2.36
CA ARG A 182 12.73 9.48 3.43
C ARG A 182 12.69 10.94 3.87
N SER A 183 12.46 11.87 2.95
CA SER A 183 12.56 13.31 3.20
C SER A 183 11.42 13.84 4.05
N TYR A 184 10.24 13.20 3.99
CA TYR A 184 9.04 13.83 4.51
C TYR A 184 8.39 13.09 5.68
N ASP A 185 8.64 11.79 5.92
CA ASP A 185 7.88 10.99 6.91
C ASP A 185 6.36 11.31 6.84
N ASN A 186 5.90 11.64 5.63
CA ASN A 186 4.62 12.31 5.40
C ASN A 186 3.79 11.40 4.51
N THR A 187 2.95 10.62 5.17
CA THR A 187 1.88 9.84 4.56
C THR A 187 0.97 10.68 3.65
N GLY A 188 0.95 12.00 3.80
CA GLY A 188 0.30 12.96 2.90
C GLY A 188 1.02 13.23 1.58
N ALA A 189 2.25 12.75 1.34
CA ALA A 189 2.94 12.94 0.06
C ALA A 189 2.68 11.81 -0.95
N ILE A 190 2.09 10.69 -0.51
CA ILE A 190 1.83 9.51 -1.37
C ILE A 190 0.91 9.85 -2.54
N GLY A 191 -0.04 10.77 -2.34
CA GLY A 191 -0.92 11.22 -3.41
C GLY A 191 -0.13 11.96 -4.49
N CYS A 192 0.85 12.79 -4.14
CA CYS A 192 1.70 13.44 -5.14
C CYS A 192 2.46 12.42 -5.98
N VAL A 193 3.09 11.41 -5.35
CA VAL A 193 3.78 10.33 -6.05
C VAL A 193 2.82 9.55 -6.96
N MET A 194 1.63 9.20 -6.46
CA MET A 194 0.61 8.50 -7.25
C MET A 194 0.09 9.35 -8.40
N ALA A 195 -0.15 10.64 -8.19
CA ALA A 195 -0.59 11.57 -9.21
C ALA A 195 0.43 11.67 -10.34
N SER A 196 1.72 11.86 -10.00
CA SER A 196 2.81 11.90 -10.97
C SER A 196 2.94 10.59 -11.75
N ARG A 197 2.85 9.43 -11.08
CA ARG A 197 2.92 8.12 -11.75
C ARG A 197 1.69 7.84 -12.61
N MET A 198 0.49 8.23 -12.20
CA MET A 198 -0.75 8.08 -12.99
C MET A 198 -0.74 8.98 -14.23
N GLU A 199 -0.21 10.19 -14.11
CA GLU A 199 -0.01 11.08 -15.25
C GLU A 199 1.00 10.48 -16.23
N ARG A 200 2.16 9.99 -15.74
CA ARG A 200 3.20 9.40 -16.59
C ARG A 200 2.79 8.08 -17.26
N LEU A 201 2.21 7.15 -16.50
CA LEU A 201 1.94 5.79 -16.99
C LEU A 201 0.60 5.65 -17.70
N LYS A 202 -0.36 6.52 -17.39
CA LYS A 202 -1.76 6.40 -17.86
C LYS A 202 -2.30 7.68 -18.47
N GLY A 203 -1.54 8.77 -18.49
CA GLY A 203 -2.02 10.08 -18.95
C GLY A 203 -3.04 10.73 -18.00
N VAL A 204 -3.27 10.16 -16.81
CA VAL A 204 -4.34 10.60 -15.90
C VAL A 204 -3.78 11.58 -14.87
N LYS A 205 -4.13 12.86 -15.00
CA LYS A 205 -3.77 13.88 -14.02
C LYS A 205 -4.74 13.87 -12.84
N LEU A 206 -4.29 13.38 -11.69
CA LEU A 206 -5.06 13.40 -10.45
C LEU A 206 -4.93 14.74 -9.74
N ALA A 207 -6.04 15.45 -9.51
CA ALA A 207 -6.10 16.54 -8.55
C ALA A 207 -6.52 15.97 -7.19
N ILE A 208 -5.53 15.66 -6.38
CA ILE A 208 -5.73 15.12 -5.03
C ILE A 208 -5.90 16.30 -4.08
N LYS A 209 -7.01 16.31 -3.35
CA LYS A 209 -7.24 17.25 -2.26
C LYS A 209 -7.19 16.47 -0.96
N TYR A 210 -6.29 16.85 -0.08
CA TYR A 210 -6.31 16.34 1.29
C TYR A 210 -7.44 17.03 2.06
N PRO A 211 -8.20 16.29 2.89
CA PRO A 211 -9.13 16.90 3.82
C PRO A 211 -8.39 17.90 4.71
N ASP A 212 -9.02 19.05 4.93
CA ASP A 212 -8.56 20.02 5.94
C ASP A 212 -8.91 19.46 7.32
N TRP A 213 -8.02 18.64 7.86
CA TRP A 213 -8.24 17.94 9.12
C TRP A 213 -8.37 18.90 10.29
N ASP A 214 -7.67 20.05 10.27
CA ASP A 214 -7.80 21.08 11.28
C ASP A 214 -9.23 21.61 11.32
N LYS A 215 -9.78 21.93 10.15
CA LYS A 215 -11.17 22.36 10.02
C LYS A 215 -12.18 21.28 10.43
N ILE A 216 -11.95 20.02 10.06
CA ILE A 216 -12.82 18.90 10.44
C ILE A 216 -12.81 18.69 11.95
N ILE A 217 -11.64 18.76 12.59
CA ILE A 217 -11.49 18.64 14.05
C ILE A 217 -12.18 19.81 14.75
N GLU A 218 -12.03 21.04 14.23
CA GLU A 218 -12.69 22.23 14.76
C GLU A 218 -14.22 22.13 14.66
N ASP A 219 -14.75 21.68 13.53
CA ASP A 219 -16.19 21.47 13.34
C ASP A 219 -16.75 20.39 14.27
N VAL A 220 -16.01 19.30 14.52
CA VAL A 220 -16.40 18.25 15.48
C VAL A 220 -16.43 18.79 16.91
N ARG A 221 -15.40 19.54 17.32
CA ARG A 221 -15.35 20.17 18.66
C ARG A 221 -16.52 21.13 18.86
N ARG A 222 -16.77 22.01 17.89
CA ARG A 222 -17.90 22.96 17.94
C ARG A 222 -19.25 22.25 18.04
N THR A 223 -19.39 21.08 17.42
CA THR A 223 -20.62 20.29 17.47
C THR A 223 -20.82 19.65 18.85
N GLN A 224 -19.74 19.24 19.52
CA GLN A 224 -19.78 18.69 20.88
C GLN A 224 -20.14 19.77 21.92
N GLU A 225 -19.53 20.95 21.83
CA GLU A 225 -19.81 22.09 22.71
C GLU A 225 -21.29 22.52 22.61
N ASN A 226 -21.83 22.61 21.38
CA ASN A 226 -23.24 22.95 21.16
C ASN A 226 -24.23 21.90 21.68
N MET A 227 -23.82 20.63 21.79
CA MET A 227 -24.64 19.57 22.36
C MET A 227 -24.64 19.59 23.89
N GLU A 228 -23.53 19.99 24.50
CA GLU A 228 -23.41 20.16 25.96
C GLU A 228 -24.15 21.41 26.46
N GLU A 229 -24.21 22.49 25.67
CA GLU A 229 -24.98 23.69 26.02
C GLU A 229 -26.50 23.53 25.84
N ALA A 230 -26.95 22.49 25.12
CA ALA A 230 -28.35 22.23 24.81
C ALA A 230 -29.02 21.17 25.70
N GLY A 231 -28.29 20.57 26.64
CA GLY A 231 -28.78 19.57 27.61
C GLY A 231 -28.94 20.13 29.02
#